data_AF-A0AAD7JB66-F1
#
_entry.id   AF-A0AAD7JB66-F1
#
_cell.length_a   1.000
_cell.length_b   1.000
_cell.length_c   1.000
_cell.angle_alpha   90.00
_cell.angle_beta   90.00
_cell.angle_gamma   90.00
#
_symmetry.space_group_name_H-M   'P 1'
#
loop_
_entity.id
_entity.type
_entity.pdbx_description
1 polymer ?
#
loop_
_entity_poly.entity_id
_entity_poly.type
_entity_poly.pdbx_seq_one_letter_code
_entity_poly.pdbx_strand_id
1 'polypeptide(L)'
;MYGAGDSPMFKAGDSWNPYDPASLDFPPTPEEFIARMQAGAARAAAVQNDPQERAAYEQYLADAAAEREITGETEDEQMLREKREWAAADAKSATLKDGGNAAFKRGDYEEAYVIYTACMVLSNHEPLYPLNRAAVALKLKMYKTAVEDATDAMEKGDFNRAKALFRRAQGRTFLGEWVEAEEDYTEALGLQPRERNIVDGFEELKRLRSLPMDEQAAWISEQVFPNPFESGGEVKRRVEELLGYSLPGP
;
A
#
# COMPACT_ATOMS: atom_id res chain seq x y z
N MET A 1 20.68 -7.78 6.42
CA MET A 1 20.21 -6.57 5.71
C MET A 1 18.71 -6.62 5.71
N TYR A 2 18.11 -5.92 6.67
CA TYR A 2 16.66 -5.72 6.71
C TYR A 2 16.27 -4.84 5.51
N GLY A 3 15.14 -5.15 4.87
CA GLY A 3 14.65 -4.34 3.75
C GLY A 3 14.45 -2.90 4.23
N ALA A 4 14.79 -1.93 3.39
CA ALA A 4 14.52 -0.52 3.63
C ALA A 4 13.01 -0.32 3.85
N GLY A 5 12.56 -0.35 5.12
CA GLY A 5 11.15 -0.34 5.47
C GLY A 5 10.78 -1.07 6.77
N ASP A 6 11.57 -2.05 7.23
CA ASP A 6 11.29 -2.78 8.47
C ASP A 6 12.23 -2.32 9.59
N SER A 7 11.96 -1.13 10.14
CA SER A 7 12.51 -0.79 11.46
C SER A 7 11.79 -1.63 12.51
N PRO A 8 12.50 -2.43 13.34
CA PRO A 8 11.86 -3.16 14.45
C PRO A 8 11.26 -2.22 15.51
N MET A 9 11.59 -0.92 15.48
CA MET A 9 11.02 0.09 16.38
C MET A 9 9.79 0.81 15.81
N PHE A 10 9.68 0.98 14.49
CA PHE A 10 8.69 1.86 13.87
C PHE A 10 8.11 1.28 12.58
N LYS A 11 6.79 1.09 12.56
CA LYS A 11 6.01 0.64 11.41
C LYS A 11 5.58 1.82 10.54
N ALA A 12 5.26 1.54 9.27
CA ALA A 12 4.56 2.51 8.42
C ALA A 12 3.20 2.88 9.07
N GLY A 13 2.93 4.17 9.24
CA GLY A 13 1.74 4.67 9.95
C GLY A 13 1.90 4.81 11.47
N ASP A 14 3.05 4.42 12.05
CA ASP A 14 3.33 4.76 13.45
C ASP A 14 3.56 6.27 13.57
N SER A 15 2.74 6.97 14.34
CA SER A 15 2.86 8.42 14.61
C SER A 15 4.15 8.85 15.33
N TRP A 16 4.99 7.87 15.66
CA TRP A 16 6.32 7.99 16.25
C TRP A 16 7.44 7.64 15.32
N ASN A 17 7.14 7.13 14.12
CA ASN A 17 8.12 6.86 13.10
C ASN A 17 8.74 8.20 12.70
N PRO A 18 9.98 8.51 13.15
CA PRO A 18 10.62 9.80 12.84
C PRO A 18 10.97 9.92 11.35
N TYR A 19 10.71 8.84 10.61
CA TYR A 19 10.91 8.69 9.19
C TYR A 19 9.60 8.87 8.39
N ASP A 20 8.40 8.85 8.99
CA ASP A 20 7.12 9.08 8.27
C ASP A 20 6.89 10.60 8.02
N PRO A 21 6.49 11.10 6.83
CA PRO A 21 6.27 12.53 6.59
C PRO A 21 5.08 13.07 7.38
N ALA A 22 4.11 12.21 7.73
CA ALA A 22 3.01 12.56 8.61
C ALA A 22 3.48 12.80 10.06
N SER A 23 4.68 12.34 10.42
CA SER A 23 5.30 12.63 11.73
C SER A 23 5.88 14.05 11.85
N LEU A 24 5.97 14.79 10.73
CA LEU A 24 6.47 16.17 10.72
C LEU A 24 5.47 17.17 11.27
N ASP A 25 4.19 16.80 11.34
CA ASP A 25 3.13 17.59 11.97
C ASP A 25 2.79 16.97 13.34
N PHE A 26 3.60 17.30 14.35
CA PHE A 26 3.29 17.00 15.76
C PHE A 26 1.86 17.45 16.11
N PRO A 27 1.20 16.77 17.06
CA PRO A 27 -0.25 16.55 17.05
C PRO A 27 -1.03 17.87 17.05
N PRO A 28 -2.17 17.95 16.35
CA PRO A 28 -2.99 19.15 16.37
C PRO A 28 -3.62 19.42 17.75
N THR A 29 -3.56 18.47 18.71
CA THR A 29 -4.25 18.59 20.00
C THR A 29 -3.40 18.19 21.23
N PRO A 30 -3.61 18.86 22.40
CA PRO A 30 -2.98 18.49 23.68
C PRO A 30 -3.32 17.08 24.17
N GLU A 31 -4.50 16.55 23.83
CA GLU A 31 -4.95 15.21 24.22
C GLU A 31 -4.11 14.12 23.56
N GLU A 32 -3.80 14.30 22.26
CA GLU A 32 -2.92 13.39 21.53
C GLU A 32 -1.49 13.44 22.08
N PHE A 33 -0.99 14.62 22.46
CA PHE A 33 0.32 14.74 23.13
C PHE A 33 0.38 14.02 24.49
N ILE A 34 -0.72 14.05 25.26
CA ILE A 34 -0.81 13.37 26.55
C ILE A 34 -0.92 11.85 26.37
N ALA A 35 -1.78 11.39 25.46
CA ALA A 35 -1.90 9.97 25.10
C ALA A 35 -0.56 9.41 24.61
N ARG A 36 0.17 10.23 23.85
CA ARG A 36 1.52 9.99 23.35
C ARG A 36 2.53 9.77 24.51
N MET A 37 2.61 10.69 25.49
CA MET A 37 3.45 10.51 26.68
C MET A 37 3.09 9.25 27.49
N GLN A 38 1.80 8.95 27.61
CA GLN A 38 1.31 7.76 28.32
C GLN A 38 1.69 6.45 27.61
N ALA A 39 1.66 6.42 26.27
CA ALA A 39 2.07 5.24 25.49
C ALA A 39 3.57 4.94 25.64
N GLY A 40 4.44 5.96 25.64
CA GLY A 40 5.87 5.78 25.90
C GLY A 40 6.14 5.23 27.31
N ALA A 41 5.42 5.74 28.32
CA ALA A 41 5.49 5.24 29.68
C ALA A 41 4.95 3.80 29.80
N ALA A 42 3.88 3.46 29.09
CA ALA A 42 3.32 2.11 29.06
C ALA A 42 4.27 1.10 28.40
N ARG A 43 4.99 1.48 27.34
CA ARG A 43 5.98 0.61 26.68
C ARG A 43 7.20 0.38 27.56
N ALA A 44 7.69 1.42 28.26
CA ALA A 44 8.73 1.27 29.28
C ALA A 44 8.30 0.33 30.42
N ALA A 45 7.04 0.41 30.85
CA ALA A 45 6.47 -0.49 31.83
C ALA A 45 6.28 -1.92 31.29
N ALA A 46 5.92 -2.11 30.02
CA ALA A 46 5.78 -3.42 29.39
C ALA A 46 7.14 -4.13 29.28
N VAL A 47 8.18 -3.45 28.82
CA VAL A 47 9.57 -3.97 28.78
C VAL A 47 10.07 -4.33 30.18
N GLN A 48 9.63 -3.63 31.22
CA GLN A 48 9.98 -3.97 32.61
C GLN A 48 9.25 -5.21 33.15
N ASN A 49 8.00 -5.41 32.75
CA ASN A 49 7.11 -6.39 33.38
C ASN A 49 6.88 -7.67 32.56
N ASP A 50 7.15 -7.65 31.25
CA ASP A 50 7.01 -8.80 30.36
C ASP A 50 8.38 -9.33 29.89
N PRO A 51 8.74 -10.58 30.24
CA PRO A 51 10.00 -11.20 29.81
C PRO A 51 10.19 -11.29 28.30
N GLN A 52 9.13 -11.41 27.49
CA GLN A 52 9.22 -11.48 26.04
C GLN A 52 9.55 -10.11 25.43
N GLU A 53 8.85 -9.07 25.88
CA GLU A 53 9.13 -7.68 25.48
C GLU A 53 10.53 -7.25 25.91
N ARG A 54 10.96 -7.69 27.09
CA ARG A 54 12.33 -7.46 27.57
C ARG A 54 13.37 -8.14 26.68
N ALA A 55 13.17 -9.41 26.33
CA ALA A 55 14.09 -10.14 25.46
C ALA A 55 14.17 -9.51 24.05
N ALA A 56 13.04 -9.05 23.51
CA ALA A 56 13.00 -8.33 22.24
C ALA A 56 13.78 -7.00 22.31
N TYR A 57 13.64 -6.27 23.41
CA TYR A 57 14.38 -5.02 23.64
C TYR A 57 15.90 -5.26 23.82
N GLU A 58 16.28 -6.30 24.56
CA GLU A 58 17.68 -6.69 24.74
C GLU A 58 18.32 -7.13 23.41
N GLN A 59 17.59 -7.87 22.57
CA GLN A 59 18.04 -8.24 21.22
C GLN A 59 18.22 -7.00 20.33
N TYR A 60 17.27 -6.07 20.35
CA TYR A 60 17.39 -4.80 19.63
C TYR A 60 18.65 -4.02 20.03
N LEU A 61 18.94 -3.91 21.32
CA LEU A 61 20.16 -3.25 21.80
C LEU A 61 21.43 -3.98 21.35
N ALA A 62 21.41 -5.31 21.30
CA ALA A 62 22.52 -6.12 20.81
C ALA A 62 22.76 -5.91 19.29
N ASP A 63 21.69 -5.86 18.50
CA ASP A 63 21.77 -5.62 17.06
C ASP A 63 22.28 -4.19 16.76
N ALA A 64 21.78 -3.18 17.48
CA ALA A 64 22.26 -1.80 17.38
C ALA A 64 23.74 -1.67 17.78
N ALA A 65 24.18 -2.38 18.83
CA ALA A 65 25.58 -2.40 19.25
C ALA A 65 26.49 -3.08 18.22
N ALA A 66 26.04 -4.19 17.61
CA ALA A 66 26.77 -4.89 16.56
C ALA A 66 26.87 -4.03 15.28
N GLU A 67 25.80 -3.35 14.90
CA GLU A 67 25.81 -2.43 13.76
C GLU A 67 26.71 -1.22 14.00
N ARG A 68 26.73 -0.68 15.22
CA ARG A 68 27.68 0.36 15.64
C ARG A 68 29.14 -0.11 15.57
N GLU A 69 29.43 -1.37 15.92
CA GLU A 69 30.77 -1.93 15.78
C GLU A 69 31.21 -2.03 14.31
N ILE A 70 30.26 -2.31 13.40
CA ILE A 70 30.51 -2.41 11.96
C ILE A 70 30.68 -1.03 11.31
N THR A 71 29.77 -0.10 11.62
CA THR A 71 29.67 1.20 10.94
C THR A 71 30.52 2.30 11.58
N GLY A 72 30.78 2.19 12.88
CA GLY A 72 31.40 3.25 13.69
C GLY A 72 30.48 4.43 14.00
N GLU A 73 29.21 4.39 13.59
CA GLU A 73 28.25 5.48 13.76
C GLU A 73 27.64 5.51 15.17
N THR A 74 27.27 6.71 15.62
CA THR A 74 26.39 6.89 16.78
C THR A 74 24.93 6.61 16.41
N GLU A 75 24.08 6.37 17.41
CA GLU A 75 22.63 6.16 17.20
C GLU A 75 21.97 7.35 16.46
N ASP A 76 22.39 8.58 16.77
CA ASP A 76 21.91 9.79 16.10
C ASP A 76 22.36 9.88 14.63
N GLU A 77 23.59 9.44 14.32
CA GLU A 77 24.11 9.40 12.96
C GLU A 77 23.42 8.32 12.12
N GLN A 78 23.18 7.15 12.71
CA GLN A 78 22.41 6.07 12.09
C GLN A 78 20.98 6.54 11.78
N MET A 79 20.30 7.15 12.76
CA MET A 79 18.98 7.72 12.57
C MET A 79 18.97 8.75 11.43
N LEU A 80 19.95 9.64 11.37
CA LEU A 80 20.02 10.65 10.32
C LEU A 80 20.28 10.03 8.94
N ARG A 81 21.08 8.95 8.85
CA ARG A 81 21.30 8.20 7.62
C ARG A 81 20.02 7.54 7.14
N GLU A 82 19.35 6.77 8.00
CA GLU A 82 18.08 6.10 7.70
C GLU A 82 17.02 7.11 7.25
N LYS A 83 16.93 8.26 7.93
CA LYS A 83 16.02 9.36 7.53
C LYS A 83 16.32 9.90 6.13
N ARG A 84 17.60 10.04 5.79
CA ARG A 84 18.01 10.50 4.45
C ARG A 84 17.70 9.45 3.38
N GLU A 85 17.95 8.18 3.66
CA GLU A 85 17.65 7.06 2.76
C GLU A 85 16.15 6.96 2.50
N TRP A 86 15.35 7.04 3.56
CA TRP A 86 13.90 7.05 3.49
C TRP A 86 13.38 8.23 2.65
N ALA A 87 13.85 9.45 2.92
CA ALA A 87 13.47 10.63 2.15
C ALA A 87 13.92 10.55 0.67
N ALA A 88 15.06 9.92 0.40
CA ALA A 88 15.54 9.68 -0.95
C ALA A 88 14.69 8.63 -1.69
N ALA A 89 14.26 7.57 -1.00
CA ALA A 89 13.35 6.56 -1.55
C ALA A 89 12.00 7.18 -1.94
N ASP A 90 11.46 8.07 -1.10
CA ASP A 90 10.25 8.83 -1.36
C ASP A 90 10.36 9.81 -2.53
N ALA A 91 11.46 10.57 -2.58
CA ALA A 91 11.72 11.44 -3.71
C ALA A 91 11.84 10.64 -5.03
N LYS A 92 12.47 9.46 -4.98
CA LYS A 92 12.60 8.56 -6.12
C LYS A 92 11.23 7.98 -6.53
N SER A 93 10.40 7.54 -5.57
CA SER A 93 9.06 7.01 -5.85
C SER A 93 8.15 8.07 -6.47
N ALA A 94 8.20 9.31 -5.96
CA ALA A 94 7.45 10.43 -6.51
C ALA A 94 7.84 10.76 -7.96
N THR A 95 9.13 10.65 -8.29
CA THR A 95 9.64 10.82 -9.66
C THR A 95 9.18 9.68 -10.58
N LEU A 96 9.25 8.43 -10.12
CA LEU A 96 8.80 7.25 -10.88
C LEU A 96 7.30 7.28 -11.14
N LYS A 97 6.50 7.71 -10.17
CA LYS A 97 5.04 7.85 -10.29
C LYS A 97 4.63 8.64 -11.54
N ASP A 98 5.36 9.69 -11.90
CA ASP A 98 5.04 10.48 -13.09
C ASP A 98 5.26 9.67 -14.39
N GLY A 99 6.27 8.80 -14.41
CA GLY A 99 6.47 7.81 -15.47
C GLY A 99 5.32 6.80 -15.56
N GLY A 100 4.84 6.30 -14.42
CA GLY A 100 3.70 5.39 -14.34
C GLY A 100 2.39 6.04 -14.81
N ASN A 101 2.16 7.29 -14.41
CA ASN A 101 1.05 8.11 -14.89
C ASN A 101 1.12 8.34 -16.41
N ALA A 102 2.31 8.59 -16.94
CA ALA A 102 2.52 8.76 -18.37
C ALA A 102 2.29 7.45 -19.14
N ALA A 103 2.78 6.32 -18.64
CA ALA A 103 2.54 5.00 -19.22
C ALA A 103 1.05 4.65 -19.24
N PHE A 104 0.34 4.89 -18.13
CA PHE A 104 -1.11 4.72 -18.05
C PHE A 104 -1.87 5.54 -19.09
N LYS A 105 -1.50 6.83 -19.25
CA LYS A 105 -2.12 7.72 -20.25
C LYS A 105 -1.84 7.29 -21.69
N ARG A 106 -0.72 6.63 -21.96
CA ARG A 106 -0.38 6.05 -23.28
C ARG A 106 -1.04 4.70 -23.53
N GLY A 107 -1.70 4.11 -22.53
CA GLY A 107 -2.27 2.76 -22.61
C GLY A 107 -1.26 1.63 -22.41
N ASP A 108 -0.03 1.97 -22.00
CA ASP A 108 1.00 0.98 -21.66
C ASP A 108 0.80 0.54 -20.20
N TYR A 109 -0.19 -0.33 -20.02
CA TYR A 109 -0.64 -0.76 -18.70
C TYR A 109 0.36 -1.70 -18.02
N GLU A 110 1.10 -2.51 -18.78
CA GLU A 110 2.12 -3.39 -18.19
C GLU A 110 3.27 -2.58 -17.59
N GLU A 111 3.77 -1.58 -18.33
CA GLU A 111 4.81 -0.69 -17.81
C GLU A 111 4.30 0.13 -16.62
N ALA A 112 3.08 0.65 -16.69
CA ALA A 112 2.47 1.37 -15.56
C ALA A 112 2.39 0.48 -14.31
N TYR A 113 2.03 -0.79 -14.47
CA TYR A 113 1.92 -1.76 -13.38
C TYR A 113 3.28 -2.00 -12.69
N VAL A 114 4.34 -2.19 -13.49
CA VAL A 114 5.71 -2.35 -13.00
C VAL A 114 6.16 -1.10 -12.26
N ILE A 115 5.95 0.09 -12.83
CA ILE A 115 6.38 1.34 -12.22
C ILE A 115 5.67 1.58 -10.88
N TYR A 116 4.34 1.38 -10.80
CA TYR A 116 3.64 1.53 -9.51
C TYR A 116 4.06 0.47 -8.49
N THR A 117 4.35 -0.76 -8.93
CA THR A 117 4.91 -1.77 -8.04
C THR A 117 6.27 -1.35 -7.48
N ALA A 118 7.13 -0.74 -8.31
CA ALA A 118 8.39 -0.17 -7.84
C ALA A 118 8.20 1.01 -6.87
N CYS A 119 7.17 1.85 -7.09
CA CYS A 119 6.81 2.91 -6.15
C CYS A 119 6.39 2.35 -4.79
N MET A 120 5.59 1.28 -4.77
CA MET A 120 5.17 0.61 -3.53
C MET A 120 6.34 -0.04 -2.78
N VAL A 121 7.38 -0.51 -3.49
CA VAL A 121 8.62 -1.01 -2.87
C VAL A 121 9.41 0.12 -2.22
N LEU A 122 9.50 1.29 -2.87
CA LEU A 122 10.25 2.44 -2.35
C LEU A 122 9.51 3.15 -1.21
N SER A 123 8.18 3.19 -1.26
CA SER A 123 7.32 3.94 -0.36
C SER A 123 6.06 3.13 -0.06
N ASN A 124 6.17 2.21 0.89
CA ASN A 124 5.10 1.27 1.26
C ASN A 124 3.95 1.89 2.07
N HIS A 125 4.06 3.17 2.43
CA HIS A 125 3.10 3.91 3.26
C HIS A 125 2.18 4.81 2.42
N GLU A 126 2.53 5.10 1.16
CA GLU A 126 1.75 6.01 0.32
C GLU A 126 0.52 5.32 -0.30
N PRO A 127 -0.72 5.68 0.07
CA PRO A 127 -1.94 5.02 -0.41
C PRO A 127 -2.20 5.23 -1.91
N LEU A 128 -1.65 6.28 -2.53
CA LEU A 128 -1.87 6.54 -3.96
C LEU A 128 -1.25 5.49 -4.89
N TYR A 129 -0.15 4.85 -4.49
CA TYR A 129 0.52 3.84 -5.32
C TYR A 129 -0.30 2.56 -5.50
N PRO A 130 -0.74 1.86 -4.42
CA PRO A 130 -1.64 0.72 -4.58
C PRO A 130 -2.95 1.16 -5.24
N LEU A 131 -3.50 2.34 -4.90
CA LEU A 131 -4.70 2.83 -5.55
C LEU A 131 -4.52 2.94 -7.08
N ASN A 132 -3.44 3.56 -7.57
CA ASN A 132 -3.16 3.67 -9.00
C ASN A 132 -2.84 2.33 -9.65
N ARG A 133 -2.14 1.42 -8.95
CA ARG A 133 -1.91 0.05 -9.42
C ARG A 133 -3.22 -0.71 -9.57
N ALA A 134 -4.20 -0.54 -8.67
CA ALA A 134 -5.53 -1.11 -8.81
C ALA A 134 -6.23 -0.67 -10.10
N ALA A 135 -6.10 0.60 -10.49
CA ALA A 135 -6.64 1.10 -11.75
C ALA A 135 -5.99 0.44 -12.98
N VAL A 136 -4.68 0.22 -12.93
CA VAL A 136 -3.94 -0.49 -13.97
C VAL A 136 -4.32 -1.97 -14.00
N ALA A 137 -4.41 -2.63 -12.85
CA ALA A 137 -4.80 -4.02 -12.70
C ALA A 137 -6.19 -4.27 -13.29
N LEU A 138 -7.15 -3.35 -13.11
CA LEU A 138 -8.45 -3.41 -13.78
C LEU A 138 -8.34 -3.36 -15.31
N LYS A 139 -7.41 -2.56 -15.85
CA LYS A 139 -7.15 -2.50 -17.31
C LYS A 139 -6.47 -3.77 -17.84
N LEU A 140 -5.63 -4.39 -17.03
CA LEU A 140 -4.99 -5.68 -17.30
C LEU A 140 -5.87 -6.88 -16.95
N LYS A 141 -7.10 -6.66 -16.47
CA LYS A 141 -8.05 -7.70 -16.05
C LYS A 141 -7.54 -8.60 -14.92
N MET A 142 -6.61 -8.09 -14.13
CA MET A 142 -6.08 -8.71 -12.92
C MET A 142 -6.98 -8.36 -11.72
N TYR A 143 -8.23 -8.84 -11.75
CA TYR A 143 -9.27 -8.35 -10.83
C TYR A 143 -8.98 -8.64 -9.36
N LYS A 144 -8.37 -9.79 -9.04
CA LYS A 144 -7.97 -10.13 -7.66
C LYS A 144 -6.96 -9.12 -7.11
N THR A 145 -5.91 -8.85 -7.88
CA THR A 145 -4.90 -7.84 -7.54
C THR A 145 -5.51 -6.45 -7.40
N ALA A 146 -6.48 -6.08 -8.25
CA ALA A 146 -7.18 -4.81 -8.13
C ALA A 146 -7.95 -4.68 -6.80
N VAL A 147 -8.57 -5.77 -6.32
CA VAL A 147 -9.29 -5.81 -5.03
C VAL A 147 -8.33 -5.71 -3.86
N GLU A 148 -7.21 -6.44 -3.92
CA GLU A 148 -6.14 -6.41 -2.92
C GLU A 148 -5.53 -5.00 -2.81
N ASP A 149 -5.13 -4.42 -3.94
CA ASP A 149 -4.54 -3.08 -4.01
C ASP A 149 -5.49 -1.97 -3.54
N ALA A 150 -6.77 -2.06 -3.92
CA ALA A 150 -7.75 -1.09 -3.45
C ALA A 150 -7.99 -1.21 -1.94
N THR A 151 -7.92 -2.42 -1.39
CA THR A 151 -8.04 -2.66 0.06
C THR A 151 -6.81 -2.12 0.80
N ASP A 152 -5.61 -2.43 0.33
CA ASP A 152 -4.35 -1.91 0.87
C ASP A 152 -4.32 -0.38 0.87
N ALA A 153 -4.78 0.26 -0.22
CA ALA A 153 -4.89 1.71 -0.27
C ALA A 153 -5.81 2.30 0.83
N MET A 154 -6.91 1.62 1.16
CA MET A 154 -7.84 2.04 2.22
C MET A 154 -7.31 1.79 3.62
N GLU A 155 -6.51 0.74 3.80
CA GLU A 155 -5.85 0.45 5.08
C GLU A 155 -4.76 1.48 5.39
N LYS A 156 -4.08 2.00 4.36
CA LYS A 156 -3.03 3.03 4.52
C LYS A 156 -3.57 4.44 4.72
N GLY A 157 -4.80 4.75 4.29
CA GLY A 157 -5.39 6.06 4.55
C GLY A 157 -6.76 6.28 3.94
N ASP A 158 -7.48 7.27 4.47
CA ASP A 158 -8.84 7.61 4.03
C ASP A 158 -8.88 8.53 2.79
N PHE A 159 -7.73 9.05 2.35
CA PHE A 159 -7.64 9.89 1.17
C PHE A 159 -8.02 9.10 -0.09
N ASN A 160 -9.03 9.57 -0.83
CA ASN A 160 -9.63 8.88 -1.98
C ASN A 160 -10.38 7.57 -1.66
N ARG A 161 -10.86 7.36 -0.43
CA ARG A 161 -11.67 6.18 -0.06
C ARG A 161 -12.78 5.85 -1.06
N ALA A 162 -13.53 6.84 -1.54
CA ALA A 162 -14.57 6.65 -2.57
C ALA A 162 -14.03 6.04 -3.89
N LYS A 163 -12.83 6.44 -4.33
CA LYS A 163 -12.20 5.88 -5.53
C LYS A 163 -11.65 4.48 -5.29
N ALA A 164 -11.14 4.21 -4.10
CA ALA A 164 -10.66 2.89 -3.71
C ALA A 164 -11.83 1.90 -3.67
N LEU A 165 -12.92 2.24 -2.97
CA LEU A 165 -14.17 1.48 -2.96
C LEU A 165 -14.69 1.25 -4.37
N PHE A 166 -14.74 2.28 -5.22
CA PHE A 166 -15.15 2.15 -6.60
C PHE A 166 -14.32 1.13 -7.39
N ARG A 167 -12.99 1.19 -7.28
CA ARG A 167 -12.08 0.24 -7.98
C ARG A 167 -12.20 -1.17 -7.41
N ARG A 168 -12.36 -1.31 -6.10
CA ARG A 168 -12.64 -2.60 -5.45
C ARG A 168 -13.96 -3.19 -5.94
N ALA A 169 -15.02 -2.38 -5.98
CA ALA A 169 -16.34 -2.78 -6.48
C ALA A 169 -16.27 -3.25 -7.94
N GLN A 170 -15.51 -2.56 -8.79
CA GLN A 170 -15.27 -3.00 -10.17
C GLN A 170 -14.58 -4.37 -10.21
N GLY A 171 -13.50 -4.56 -9.45
CA GLY A 171 -12.79 -5.84 -9.37
C GLY A 171 -13.71 -6.97 -8.89
N ARG A 172 -14.46 -6.74 -7.82
CA ARG A 172 -15.44 -7.68 -7.25
C ARG A 172 -16.56 -8.03 -8.24
N THR A 173 -17.05 -7.05 -9.00
CA THR A 173 -18.03 -7.26 -10.08
C THR A 173 -17.51 -8.26 -11.11
N PHE A 174 -16.26 -8.10 -11.56
CA PHE A 174 -15.64 -9.01 -12.52
C PHE A 174 -15.28 -10.39 -11.94
N LEU A 175 -15.16 -10.50 -10.62
CA LEU A 175 -14.98 -11.77 -9.91
C LEU A 175 -16.31 -12.49 -9.62
N GLY A 176 -17.45 -11.85 -9.85
CA GLY A 176 -18.77 -12.37 -9.48
C GLY A 176 -19.10 -12.23 -7.99
N GLU A 177 -18.34 -11.44 -7.25
CA GLU A 177 -18.55 -11.11 -5.83
C GLU A 177 -19.61 -10.00 -5.73
N TRP A 178 -20.84 -10.35 -6.14
CA TRP A 178 -21.91 -9.38 -6.41
C TRP A 178 -22.40 -8.61 -5.18
N VAL A 179 -22.41 -9.26 -4.02
CA VAL A 179 -22.92 -8.68 -2.77
C VAL A 179 -21.91 -7.66 -2.24
N GLU A 180 -20.65 -8.06 -2.18
CA GLU A 180 -19.53 -7.26 -1.72
C GLU A 180 -19.28 -6.08 -2.68
N ALA A 181 -19.50 -6.26 -3.98
CA ALA A 181 -19.47 -5.17 -4.95
C ALA A 181 -20.59 -4.13 -4.70
N GLU A 182 -21.81 -4.58 -4.39
CA GLU A 182 -22.94 -3.68 -4.10
C GLU A 182 -22.71 -2.87 -2.82
N GLU A 183 -22.14 -3.49 -1.79
CA GLU A 183 -21.73 -2.80 -0.55
C GLU A 183 -20.71 -1.69 -0.85
N ASP A 184 -19.67 -2.02 -1.61
CA ASP A 184 -18.63 -1.04 -1.98
C ASP A 184 -19.19 0.12 -2.81
N TYR A 185 -20.03 -0.15 -3.82
CA TYR A 185 -20.67 0.91 -4.61
C TYR A 185 -21.58 1.79 -3.75
N THR A 186 -22.32 1.19 -2.81
CA THR A 186 -23.22 1.92 -1.91
C THR A 186 -22.43 2.84 -0.97
N GLU A 187 -21.35 2.34 -0.36
CA GLU A 187 -20.46 3.16 0.48
C GLU A 187 -19.80 4.27 -0.36
N ALA A 188 -19.32 3.95 -1.57
CA ALA A 188 -18.69 4.92 -2.46
C ALA A 188 -19.64 6.05 -2.87
N LEU A 189 -20.91 5.74 -3.17
CA LEU A 189 -21.95 6.73 -3.45
C LEU A 189 -22.38 7.52 -2.20
N GLY A 190 -22.30 6.92 -1.01
CA GLY A 190 -22.47 7.65 0.25
C GLY A 190 -21.44 8.76 0.42
N LEU A 191 -20.21 8.52 -0.02
CA LEU A 191 -19.12 9.50 0.01
C LEU A 191 -19.17 10.49 -1.17
N GLN A 192 -19.51 10.01 -2.37
CA GLN A 192 -19.54 10.82 -3.60
C GLN A 192 -20.82 10.55 -4.42
N PRO A 193 -21.97 11.12 -4.04
CA PRO A 193 -23.27 10.75 -4.62
C PRO A 193 -23.47 11.13 -6.09
N ARG A 194 -22.62 12.01 -6.64
CA ARG A 194 -22.74 12.55 -8.00
C ARG A 194 -21.57 12.17 -8.91
N GLU A 195 -20.67 11.32 -8.44
CA GLU A 195 -19.54 10.87 -9.25
C GLU A 195 -20.05 9.89 -10.32
N ARG A 196 -20.05 10.33 -11.57
CA ARG A 196 -20.67 9.59 -12.69
C ARG A 196 -20.10 8.20 -12.85
N ASN A 197 -18.79 8.04 -12.70
CA ASN A 197 -18.16 6.73 -12.86
C ASN A 197 -18.70 5.70 -11.85
N ILE A 198 -18.98 6.13 -10.61
CA ILE A 198 -19.52 5.27 -9.55
C ILE A 198 -20.99 4.95 -9.82
N VAL A 199 -21.77 5.95 -10.25
CA VAL A 199 -23.18 5.76 -10.63
C VAL A 199 -23.29 4.77 -11.77
N ASP A 200 -22.58 5.00 -12.87
CA ASP A 200 -22.61 4.15 -14.07
C ASP A 200 -22.15 2.72 -13.74
N GLY A 201 -21.09 2.58 -12.93
CA GLY A 201 -20.62 1.27 -12.48
C GLY A 201 -21.63 0.52 -11.62
N PHE A 202 -22.35 1.23 -10.74
CA PHE A 202 -23.37 0.61 -9.89
C PHE A 202 -24.62 0.23 -10.69
N GLU A 203 -25.03 1.05 -11.66
CA GLU A 203 -26.11 0.72 -12.58
C GLU A 203 -25.79 -0.53 -13.41
N GLU A 204 -24.54 -0.65 -13.88
CA GLU A 204 -24.09 -1.84 -14.61
C GLU A 204 -24.10 -3.09 -13.72
N LEU A 205 -23.64 -2.99 -12.47
CA LEU A 205 -23.75 -4.10 -11.50
C LEU A 205 -25.22 -4.54 -11.34
N LYS A 206 -26.14 -3.59 -11.15
CA LYS A 206 -27.58 -3.90 -10.99
C LYS A 206 -28.13 -4.58 -12.23
N ARG A 207 -27.74 -4.13 -13.42
CA ARG A 207 -28.11 -4.75 -14.68
C ARG A 207 -27.60 -6.20 -14.72
N LEU A 208 -26.32 -6.43 -14.44
CA LEU A 208 -25.73 -7.78 -14.42
C LEU A 208 -26.42 -8.70 -13.41
N ARG A 209 -26.71 -8.22 -12.21
CA ARG A 209 -27.43 -8.98 -11.18
C ARG A 209 -28.88 -9.32 -11.54
N SER A 210 -29.50 -8.55 -12.43
CA SER A 210 -30.85 -8.81 -12.92
C SER A 210 -30.90 -9.91 -14.00
N LEU A 211 -29.75 -10.29 -14.56
CA LEU A 211 -29.67 -11.35 -15.56
C LEU A 211 -29.87 -12.74 -14.93
N PRO A 212 -30.33 -13.72 -15.71
CA PRO A 212 -30.29 -15.13 -15.33
C PRO A 212 -28.88 -15.59 -14.92
N MET A 213 -28.77 -16.55 -14.00
CA MET A 213 -27.47 -17.01 -13.46
C MET A 213 -26.53 -17.55 -14.54
N ASP A 214 -27.07 -18.19 -15.58
CA ASP A 214 -26.30 -18.68 -16.73
C ASP A 214 -25.72 -17.54 -17.58
N GLU A 215 -26.47 -16.46 -17.77
CA GLU A 215 -25.97 -15.25 -18.45
C GLU A 215 -24.93 -14.51 -17.60
N GLN A 216 -25.09 -14.46 -16.27
CA GLN A 216 -24.08 -13.93 -15.35
C GLN A 216 -22.77 -14.72 -15.45
N ALA A 217 -22.86 -16.05 -15.41
CA ALA A 217 -21.70 -16.94 -15.52
C ALA A 217 -21.01 -16.81 -16.88
N ALA A 218 -21.78 -16.73 -17.96
CA ALA A 218 -21.26 -16.49 -19.30
C ALA A 218 -20.51 -15.16 -19.38
N TRP A 219 -21.10 -14.08 -18.86
CA TRP A 219 -20.45 -12.77 -18.81
C TRP A 219 -19.14 -12.82 -18.04
N ILE A 220 -19.10 -13.41 -16.84
CA ILE A 220 -17.85 -13.55 -16.05
C ILE A 220 -16.79 -14.31 -16.87
N SER A 221 -17.16 -15.45 -17.48
CA SER A 221 -16.24 -16.26 -18.25
C SER A 221 -15.64 -15.51 -19.45
N GLU A 222 -16.38 -14.58 -20.05
CA GLU A 222 -15.87 -13.72 -21.12
C GLU A 222 -14.90 -12.65 -20.62
N GLN A 223 -14.92 -12.34 -19.33
CA GLN A 223 -14.05 -11.34 -18.71
C GLN A 223 -12.74 -11.91 -18.16
N VAL A 224 -12.56 -13.23 -18.12
CA VAL A 224 -11.32 -13.89 -17.63
C VAL A 224 -10.29 -13.96 -18.75
N PHE A 225 -9.13 -13.34 -18.54
CA PHE A 225 -8.01 -13.37 -19.49
C PHE A 225 -6.74 -13.88 -18.79
N PRO A 226 -5.79 -14.45 -19.54
CA PRO A 226 -4.48 -14.78 -19.01
C PRO A 226 -3.83 -13.54 -18.39
N ASN A 227 -3.30 -13.69 -17.17
CA ASN A 227 -2.53 -12.63 -16.53
C ASN A 227 -1.30 -12.35 -17.42
N PRO A 228 -1.06 -11.11 -17.88
CA PRO A 228 0.10 -10.82 -18.73
C PRO A 228 1.45 -11.14 -18.06
N PHE A 229 1.47 -11.31 -16.74
CA PHE A 229 2.65 -11.63 -15.94
C PHE A 229 2.64 -13.09 -15.44
N GLU A 230 2.26 -14.07 -16.27
CA GLU A 230 2.04 -15.49 -15.89
C GLU A 230 3.15 -16.13 -15.03
N SER A 231 4.38 -15.61 -15.10
CA SER A 231 5.42 -15.88 -14.10
C SER A 231 5.60 -14.68 -13.16
N GLY A 232 5.30 -14.85 -11.86
CA GLY A 232 5.50 -13.78 -10.85
C GLY A 232 6.94 -13.22 -10.79
N GLY A 233 7.91 -13.93 -11.38
CA GLY A 233 9.29 -13.46 -11.54
C GLY A 233 9.48 -12.33 -12.57
N GLU A 234 8.58 -12.16 -13.53
CA GLU A 234 8.72 -11.10 -14.55
C GLU A 234 8.56 -9.70 -13.95
N VAL A 235 7.52 -9.49 -13.15
CA VAL A 235 7.30 -8.20 -12.48
C VAL A 235 8.47 -7.90 -11.55
N LYS A 236 8.90 -8.89 -10.74
CA LYS A 236 10.06 -8.74 -9.86
C LYS A 236 11.29 -8.30 -10.63
N ARG A 237 11.65 -9.01 -11.70
CA ARG A 237 12.82 -8.70 -12.52
C ARG A 237 12.75 -7.29 -13.12
N ARG A 238 11.60 -6.89 -13.68
CA ARG A 238 11.43 -5.54 -14.25
C ARG A 238 11.51 -4.45 -13.18
N VAL A 239 11.00 -4.73 -11.97
CA VAL A 239 11.14 -3.81 -10.83
C VAL A 239 12.60 -3.72 -10.38
N GLU A 240 13.32 -4.83 -10.27
CA GLU A 240 14.75 -4.85 -9.93
C GLU A 240 15.59 -4.09 -10.96
N GLU A 241 15.30 -4.26 -12.24
CA GLU A 241 15.92 -3.50 -13.35
C GLU A 241 15.65 -1.99 -13.21
N LEU A 242 14.41 -1.60 -12.90
CA LEU A 242 14.02 -0.20 -12.73
C LEU A 242 14.65 0.44 -11.48
N LEU A 243 14.77 -0.33 -10.39
CA LEU A 243 15.28 0.15 -9.12
C LEU A 243 16.81 0.14 -9.05
N GLY A 244 17.46 -0.76 -9.81
CA GLY A 244 18.91 -0.93 -9.86
C GLY A 244 19.47 -1.83 -8.75
N TYR A 245 18.64 -2.60 -8.06
CA TYR A 245 19.04 -3.54 -7.01
C TYR A 245 18.08 -4.74 -6.93
N SER A 246 18.55 -5.85 -6.35
CA SER A 246 17.73 -7.05 -6.20
C SER A 246 16.83 -6.96 -4.97
N LEU A 247 15.57 -7.34 -5.13
CA LEU A 247 14.61 -7.41 -4.03
C LEU A 247 14.80 -8.73 -3.25
N PRO A 248 14.52 -8.74 -1.94
CA PRO A 248 14.55 -9.96 -1.15
C PRO A 248 13.73 -11.08 -1.80
N GLY A 249 14.14 -12.32 -1.56
CA GLY A 249 13.38 -13.50 -1.99
C GLY A 249 11.98 -13.54 -1.36
N PRO A 250 11.04 -14.32 -1.93
CA PRO A 250 9.78 -14.63 -1.27
C PRO A 250 9.98 -15.35 0.06
#